data_AF-A0A1Y4JSZ4-F1
#
_entry.id   AF-A0A1Y4JSZ4-F1
#
_cell.length_a   1.000
_cell.length_b   1.000
_cell.length_c   1.000
_cell.angle_alpha   90.00
_cell.angle_beta   90.00
_cell.angle_gamma   90.00
#
_symmetry.space_group_name_H-M   'P 1'
#
loop_
_entity.id
_entity.type
_entity.pdbx_description
1 polymer ?
#
loop_
_entity_poly.entity_id
_entity_poly.type
_entity_poly.pdbx_seq_one_letter_code
_entity_poly.pdbx_strand_id
1 'polypeptide(L)'
;MGKNDKKTMPEKPENLFTEEMFLNSLLTVPENAEGSLKEQEGLQRDIKYKMKVLQTILYLEVPDLILSGKECDEEKGKKLIEEKVENDELLFGYTFHVSSNPEFKRNWSYMRKQLDKYAAFLFGAKRFFEFVFRDVKALIGILQGIQDVHVVFDGLVDAAYSDEVPCVRTKMLWEHFHNLTHAWRGYYKVSVMVKETILVVCDCSYKNGTDKLCEKVKEARDNFGL
;
A
#
# COMPACT_ATOMS: atom_id res chain seq x y z
N MET A 1 -20.01 -56.73 -8.08
CA MET A 1 -19.63 -55.77 -9.13
C MET A 1 -20.65 -54.63 -9.09
N GLY A 2 -20.35 -53.38 -8.81
CA GLY A 2 -19.11 -52.70 -8.45
C GLY A 2 -19.47 -51.49 -7.58
N LYS A 3 -18.60 -51.18 -6.62
CA LYS A 3 -18.64 -49.93 -5.85
C LYS A 3 -18.18 -48.81 -6.79
N ASN A 4 -19.02 -47.80 -7.01
CA ASN A 4 -18.59 -46.54 -7.59
C ASN A 4 -18.40 -45.54 -6.46
N ASP A 5 -17.20 -45.55 -5.88
CA ASP A 5 -16.71 -44.47 -5.04
C ASP A 5 -16.52 -43.25 -5.93
N LYS A 6 -17.48 -42.33 -5.91
CA LYS A 6 -17.28 -40.96 -6.38
C LYS A 6 -16.19 -40.35 -5.51
N LYS A 7 -14.98 -40.31 -6.04
CA LYS A 7 -13.88 -39.49 -5.55
C LYS A 7 -14.33 -38.04 -5.64
N THR A 8 -14.92 -37.52 -4.58
CA THR A 8 -15.05 -36.08 -4.37
C THR A 8 -13.62 -35.55 -4.31
N MET A 9 -13.19 -34.82 -5.35
CA MET A 9 -11.97 -34.03 -5.25
C MET A 9 -12.17 -33.06 -4.09
N PRO A 10 -11.19 -32.91 -3.17
CA PRO A 10 -11.28 -31.84 -2.21
C PRO A 10 -11.24 -30.53 -3.01
N GLU A 11 -12.36 -29.81 -3.00
CA GLU A 11 -12.40 -28.40 -3.38
C GLU A 11 -11.31 -27.71 -2.56
N LYS A 12 -10.25 -27.24 -3.23
CA LYS A 12 -9.29 -26.32 -2.60
C LYS A 12 -10.14 -25.17 -2.07
N PRO A 13 -10.06 -24.82 -0.78
CA PRO A 13 -10.70 -23.60 -0.32
C PRO A 13 -10.11 -22.45 -1.14
N GLU A 14 -10.96 -21.76 -1.90
CA GLU A 14 -10.63 -20.51 -2.57
C GLU A 14 -10.28 -19.48 -1.50
N ASN A 15 -9.02 -19.51 -1.04
CA ASN A 15 -8.40 -18.51 -0.20
C ASN A 15 -8.16 -17.25 -1.03
N LEU A 16 -9.23 -16.57 -1.43
CA LEU A 16 -9.17 -15.37 -2.25
C LEU A 16 -8.95 -14.16 -1.33
N PHE A 17 -7.69 -13.82 -1.06
CA PHE A 17 -7.35 -12.48 -0.60
C PHE A 17 -7.82 -11.47 -1.66
N THR A 18 -8.87 -10.71 -1.33
CA THR A 18 -9.50 -9.75 -2.25
C THR A 18 -8.98 -8.33 -2.05
N GLU A 19 -9.21 -7.48 -3.04
CA GLU A 19 -8.87 -6.06 -2.95
C GLU A 19 -9.66 -5.39 -1.83
N GLU A 20 -10.95 -5.70 -1.69
CA GLU A 20 -11.78 -5.18 -0.60
C GLU A 20 -11.21 -5.53 0.79
N MET A 21 -10.75 -6.77 0.98
CA MET A 21 -10.09 -7.18 2.22
C MET A 21 -8.80 -6.37 2.48
N PHE A 22 -7.99 -6.18 1.43
CA PHE A 22 -6.80 -5.35 1.51
C PHE A 22 -7.15 -3.91 1.92
N LEU A 23 -8.04 -3.24 1.20
CA LEU A 23 -8.42 -1.85 1.47
C LEU A 23 -9.01 -1.67 2.87
N ASN A 24 -9.93 -2.54 3.29
CA ASN A 24 -10.56 -2.48 4.61
C ASN A 24 -9.53 -2.66 5.73
N SER A 25 -8.58 -3.58 5.55
CA SER A 25 -7.54 -3.82 6.56
C SER A 25 -6.60 -2.63 6.73
N LEU A 26 -6.25 -1.92 5.64
CA LEU A 26 -5.41 -0.72 5.70
C LEU A 26 -6.10 0.45 6.42
N LEU A 27 -7.43 0.49 6.39
CA LEU A 27 -8.25 1.53 7.04
C LEU A 27 -8.61 1.20 8.49
N THR A 28 -7.93 0.24 9.11
CA THR A 28 -8.14 -0.10 10.53
C THR A 28 -7.33 0.81 11.44
N VAL A 29 -7.98 1.32 12.49
CA VAL A 29 -7.33 2.14 13.53
C VAL A 29 -6.42 1.24 14.37
N PRO A 30 -5.17 1.66 14.67
CA PRO A 30 -4.30 0.87 15.53
C PRO A 30 -4.88 0.79 16.95
N GLU A 31 -4.72 -0.36 17.60
CA GLU A 31 -5.12 -0.54 18.99
C GLU A 31 -4.35 0.45 19.89
N ASN A 32 -5.03 0.99 20.91
CA ASN A 32 -4.59 2.16 21.66
C ASN A 32 -3.15 2.02 22.17
N ALA A 33 -2.30 3.01 21.86
CA ALA A 33 -0.98 3.14 22.47
C ALA A 33 -1.10 3.51 23.95
N GLU A 34 -0.29 2.87 24.79
CA GLU A 34 -0.12 3.25 26.21
C GLU A 34 0.38 4.71 26.29
N GLY A 35 -0.30 5.55 27.08
CA GLY A 35 0.04 6.96 27.19
C GLY A 35 -0.94 7.73 28.06
N SER A 36 -0.63 9.00 28.37
CA SER A 36 -1.56 9.86 29.10
C SER A 36 -2.80 10.20 28.25
N LEU A 37 -3.92 10.54 28.88
CA LEU A 37 -5.20 10.79 28.21
C LEU A 37 -5.10 11.90 27.13
N LYS A 38 -4.29 12.94 27.36
CA LYS A 38 -4.02 14.01 26.38
C LYS A 38 -3.15 13.57 25.21
N GLU A 39 -2.14 12.73 25.46
CA GLU A 39 -1.30 12.17 24.39
C GLU A 39 -2.11 11.23 23.52
N GLN A 40 -2.99 10.43 24.11
CA GLN A 40 -3.93 9.57 23.40
C GLN A 40 -4.90 10.38 22.52
N GLU A 41 -5.46 11.48 23.03
CA GLU A 41 -6.32 12.38 22.24
C GLU A 41 -5.58 13.00 21.03
N GLY A 42 -4.33 13.46 21.24
CA GLY A 42 -3.48 14.00 20.19
C GLY A 42 -3.16 12.98 19.10
N LEU A 43 -2.77 11.77 19.50
CA LEU A 43 -2.46 10.66 18.60
C LEU A 43 -3.69 10.19 17.82
N GLN A 44 -4.84 10.05 18.48
CA GLN A 44 -6.10 9.68 17.81
C GLN A 44 -6.50 10.72 16.76
N ARG A 45 -6.30 12.01 17.05
CA ARG A 45 -6.58 13.07 16.09
C ARG A 45 -5.64 13.01 14.89
N ASP A 46 -4.36 12.77 15.09
CA ASP A 46 -3.38 12.62 14.00
C ASP A 46 -3.71 11.41 13.11
N ILE A 47 -3.98 10.24 13.71
CA ILE A 47 -4.40 9.04 12.99
C ILE A 47 -5.65 9.31 12.15
N LYS A 48 -6.65 10.00 12.70
CA LYS A 48 -7.87 10.36 11.95
C LYS A 48 -7.55 11.19 10.70
N TYR A 49 -6.60 12.12 10.75
CA TYR A 49 -6.21 12.89 9.57
C TYR A 49 -5.41 12.03 8.57
N LYS A 50 -4.49 11.19 9.04
CA LYS A 50 -3.76 10.23 8.19
C LYS A 50 -4.71 9.25 7.48
N MET A 51 -5.73 8.76 8.18
CA MET A 51 -6.78 7.92 7.60
C MET A 51 -7.53 8.63 6.48
N LYS A 52 -7.88 9.91 6.64
CA LYS A 52 -8.52 10.67 5.56
C LYS A 52 -7.62 10.78 4.33
N VAL A 53 -6.33 11.04 4.52
CA VAL A 53 -5.36 11.07 3.42
C VAL A 53 -5.29 9.70 2.72
N LEU A 54 -5.23 8.62 3.51
CA LEU A 54 -5.20 7.27 2.97
C LEU A 54 -6.48 6.93 2.21
N GLN A 55 -7.66 7.28 2.72
CA GLN A 55 -8.94 7.11 2.02
C GLN A 55 -8.95 7.86 0.69
N THR A 56 -8.53 9.13 0.67
CA THR A 56 -8.41 9.90 -0.57
C THR A 56 -7.54 9.20 -1.60
N ILE A 57 -6.43 8.60 -1.17
CA ILE A 57 -5.51 7.88 -2.06
C ILE A 57 -6.11 6.57 -2.56
N LEU A 58 -6.62 5.73 -1.65
CA LEU A 58 -7.12 4.39 -1.98
C LEU A 58 -8.33 4.44 -2.91
N TYR A 59 -9.24 5.40 -2.70
CA TYR A 59 -10.44 5.60 -3.50
C TYR A 59 -10.24 6.56 -4.68
N LEU A 60 -9.01 6.96 -4.97
CA LEU A 60 -8.72 7.76 -6.15
C LEU A 60 -9.00 6.95 -7.41
N GLU A 61 -10.06 7.30 -8.14
CA GLU A 61 -10.40 6.62 -9.38
C GLU A 61 -9.36 6.92 -10.47
N VAL A 62 -8.56 5.91 -10.80
CA VAL A 62 -7.57 5.90 -11.87
C VAL A 62 -7.74 4.59 -12.63
N PRO A 63 -7.94 4.60 -13.96
CA PRO A 63 -8.07 3.38 -14.74
C PRO A 63 -6.90 2.39 -14.55
N ASP A 64 -7.17 1.10 -14.42
CA ASP A 64 -6.12 0.08 -14.17
C ASP A 64 -5.03 0.04 -15.26
N LEU A 65 -5.43 0.28 -16.51
CA LEU A 65 -4.52 0.39 -17.66
C LEU A 65 -3.46 1.49 -17.46
N ILE A 66 -3.83 2.56 -16.75
CA ILE A 66 -3.00 3.71 -16.44
C ILE A 66 -2.01 3.43 -15.30
N LEU A 67 -2.36 2.51 -14.41
CA LEU A 67 -1.50 2.07 -13.31
C LEU A 67 -0.49 1.01 -13.76
N SER A 68 -0.65 0.46 -14.97
CA SER A 68 0.27 -0.50 -15.57
C SER A 68 1.69 0.08 -15.71
N GLY A 69 2.71 -0.79 -15.68
CA GLY A 69 4.13 -0.42 -15.71
C GLY A 69 4.63 0.34 -16.96
N LYS A 70 3.74 0.72 -17.88
CA LYS A 70 4.07 1.36 -19.16
C LYS A 70 4.17 2.88 -19.02
N GLU A 71 5.30 3.45 -19.44
CA GLU A 71 5.56 4.90 -19.31
C GLU A 71 4.53 5.79 -20.02
N CYS A 72 4.00 5.36 -21.18
CA CYS A 72 3.01 6.13 -21.94
C CYS A 72 1.65 6.23 -21.21
N ASP A 73 1.36 5.26 -20.36
CA ASP A 73 0.13 5.21 -19.58
C ASP A 73 0.29 5.98 -18.25
N GLU A 74 1.52 6.06 -17.73
CA GLU A 74 1.87 6.84 -16.53
C GLU A 74 1.60 8.35 -16.68
N GLU A 75 2.01 8.94 -17.81
CA GLU A 75 1.82 10.37 -18.08
C GLU A 75 0.33 10.72 -18.19
N LYS A 76 -0.47 9.84 -18.79
CA LYS A 76 -1.92 10.01 -18.87
C LYS A 76 -2.58 9.96 -17.49
N GLY A 77 -2.09 9.09 -16.61
CA GLY A 77 -2.58 9.00 -15.24
C GLY A 77 -2.27 10.22 -14.39
N LYS A 78 -1.06 10.75 -14.54
CA LYS A 78 -0.68 12.01 -13.90
C LYS A 78 -1.60 13.15 -14.35
N LYS A 79 -1.80 13.30 -15.65
CA LYS A 79 -2.71 14.33 -16.20
C LYS A 79 -4.14 14.20 -15.70
N LEU A 80 -4.67 12.98 -15.63
CA LEU A 80 -6.02 12.75 -15.09
C LEU A 80 -6.14 13.23 -13.64
N ILE A 81 -5.13 12.97 -12.81
CA ILE A 81 -5.13 13.41 -11.41
C ILE A 81 -4.87 14.90 -11.30
N GLU A 82 -3.98 15.46 -12.13
CA GLU A 82 -3.76 16.90 -12.24
C GLU A 82 -5.08 17.62 -12.55
N GLU A 83 -5.83 17.17 -13.55
CA GLU A 83 -7.15 17.72 -13.87
C GLU A 83 -8.13 17.60 -12.69
N LYS A 84 -8.13 16.49 -11.94
CA LYS A 84 -8.98 16.36 -10.73
C LYS A 84 -8.58 17.35 -9.64
N VAL A 85 -7.28 17.53 -9.40
CA VAL A 85 -6.74 18.47 -8.41
C VAL A 85 -7.04 19.91 -8.82
N GLU A 86 -6.84 20.25 -10.09
CA GLU A 86 -7.11 21.58 -10.68
C GLU A 86 -8.58 21.99 -10.57
N ASN A 87 -9.50 21.03 -10.67
CA ASN A 87 -10.94 21.25 -10.57
C ASN A 87 -11.50 21.11 -9.14
N ASP A 88 -10.67 20.87 -8.12
CA ASP A 88 -11.11 20.85 -6.72
C ASP A 88 -11.13 22.27 -6.12
N GLU A 89 -12.30 22.91 -6.22
CA GLU A 89 -12.52 24.28 -5.74
C GLU A 89 -12.21 24.45 -4.24
N LEU A 90 -12.47 23.43 -3.42
CA LEU A 90 -12.21 23.48 -1.97
C LEU A 90 -10.70 23.46 -1.69
N LEU A 91 -9.97 22.60 -2.39
CA LEU A 91 -8.52 22.54 -2.31
C LEU A 91 -7.88 23.85 -2.81
N PHE A 92 -8.37 24.41 -3.91
CA PHE A 92 -7.91 25.70 -4.43
C PHE A 92 -8.18 26.85 -3.45
N GLY A 93 -9.39 26.93 -2.91
CA GLY A 93 -9.78 27.92 -1.91
C GLY A 93 -8.93 27.83 -0.64
N TYR A 94 -8.71 26.61 -0.13
CA TYR A 94 -7.83 26.37 1.01
C TYR A 94 -6.39 26.79 0.72
N THR A 95 -5.87 26.44 -0.46
CA THR A 95 -4.50 26.78 -0.87
C THR A 95 -4.32 28.30 -0.95
N PHE A 96 -5.31 29.03 -1.48
CA PHE A 96 -5.30 30.49 -1.52
C PHE A 96 -5.33 31.07 -0.11
N HIS A 97 -6.21 30.57 0.76
CA HIS A 97 -6.33 30.99 2.15
C HIS A 97 -4.99 30.84 2.90
N VAL A 98 -4.34 29.68 2.79
CA VAL A 98 -3.02 29.43 3.40
C VAL A 98 -1.96 30.39 2.85
N SER A 99 -1.94 30.61 1.53
CA SER A 99 -0.98 31.52 0.90
C SER A 99 -1.18 33.00 1.25
N SER A 100 -2.37 33.35 1.74
CA SER A 100 -2.73 34.70 2.17
C SER A 100 -2.42 34.95 3.65
N ASN A 101 -2.02 33.92 4.41
CA ASN A 101 -1.62 34.08 5.81
C ASN A 101 -0.28 34.82 5.87
N PRO A 102 -0.19 36.01 6.52
CA PRO A 102 1.03 36.79 6.59
C PRO A 102 2.17 36.09 7.37
N GLU A 103 1.86 35.15 8.26
CA GLU A 103 2.85 34.35 8.98
C GLU A 103 3.45 33.24 8.10
N PHE A 104 2.73 32.85 7.04
CA PHE A 104 3.18 31.85 6.09
C PHE A 104 3.95 32.50 4.95
N LYS A 105 5.28 32.42 5.00
CA LYS A 105 6.20 33.12 4.08
C LYS A 105 6.17 32.62 2.62
N ARG A 106 5.22 31.78 2.23
CA ARG A 106 5.13 31.25 0.86
C ARG A 106 3.99 31.92 0.11
N ASN A 107 4.32 32.49 -1.02
CA ASN A 107 3.36 33.17 -1.88
C ASN A 107 2.44 32.18 -2.62
N TRP A 108 1.38 32.73 -3.20
CA TRP A 108 0.42 31.97 -4.02
C TRP A 108 1.08 31.16 -5.14
N SER A 109 2.08 31.73 -5.84
CA SER A 109 2.79 31.03 -6.90
C SER A 109 3.51 29.78 -6.42
N TYR A 110 4.13 29.84 -5.23
CA TYR A 110 4.75 28.68 -4.61
C TYR A 110 3.72 27.61 -4.27
N MET A 111 2.58 28.01 -3.70
CA MET A 111 1.55 27.06 -3.29
C MET A 111 0.88 26.36 -4.48
N ARG A 112 0.62 27.07 -5.58
CA ARG A 112 0.20 26.44 -6.85
C ARG A 112 1.19 25.38 -7.33
N LYS A 113 2.50 25.67 -7.29
CA LYS A 113 3.52 24.67 -7.64
C LYS A 113 3.52 23.44 -6.70
N GLN A 114 3.05 23.58 -5.46
CA GLN A 114 2.87 22.42 -4.59
C GLN A 114 1.65 21.58 -4.96
N LEU A 115 0.62 22.17 -5.58
CA LEU A 115 -0.53 21.42 -6.11
C LEU A 115 -0.09 20.49 -7.25
N ASP A 116 0.77 20.95 -8.16
CA ASP A 116 1.34 20.09 -9.21
C ASP A 116 2.07 18.89 -8.61
N LYS A 117 2.88 19.12 -7.57
CA LYS A 117 3.59 18.06 -6.85
C LYS A 117 2.63 17.15 -6.09
N TYR A 118 1.52 17.69 -5.60
CA TYR A 118 0.49 16.94 -4.90
C TYR A 118 -0.20 15.94 -5.83
N ALA A 119 -0.50 16.34 -7.07
CA ALA A 119 -1.03 15.43 -8.08
C ALA A 119 -0.06 14.27 -8.38
N ALA A 120 1.23 14.57 -8.56
CA ALA A 120 2.27 13.55 -8.75
C ALA A 120 2.39 12.60 -7.55
N PHE A 121 2.26 13.14 -6.32
CA PHE A 121 2.21 12.34 -5.10
C PHE A 121 0.99 11.41 -5.06
N LEU A 122 -0.21 11.92 -5.32
CA LEU A 122 -1.45 11.14 -5.32
C LEU A 122 -1.37 9.97 -6.31
N PHE A 123 -0.88 10.22 -7.53
CA PHE A 123 -0.64 9.19 -8.53
C PHE A 123 0.33 8.11 -8.02
N GLY A 124 1.49 8.53 -7.52
CA GLY A 124 2.52 7.61 -7.02
C GLY A 124 2.04 6.77 -5.84
N ALA A 125 1.28 7.37 -4.93
CA ALA A 125 0.72 6.69 -3.76
C ALA A 125 -0.38 5.69 -4.14
N LYS A 126 -1.32 6.04 -5.02
CA LYS A 126 -2.34 5.10 -5.52
C LYS A 126 -1.67 3.92 -6.21
N ARG A 127 -0.71 4.19 -7.10
CA ARG A 127 0.06 3.15 -7.78
C ARG A 127 0.82 2.24 -6.82
N PHE A 128 1.41 2.79 -5.76
CA PHE A 128 2.07 1.98 -4.73
C PHE A 128 1.13 0.92 -4.15
N PHE A 129 -0.08 1.31 -3.71
CA PHE A 129 -1.02 0.35 -3.11
C PHE A 129 -1.50 -0.73 -4.07
N GLU A 130 -1.71 -0.41 -5.34
CA GLU A 130 -2.02 -1.42 -6.37
C GLU A 130 -0.90 -2.46 -6.51
N PHE A 131 0.35 -2.01 -6.52
CA PHE A 131 1.51 -2.88 -6.64
C PHE A 131 1.74 -3.71 -5.39
N VAL A 132 1.53 -3.15 -4.20
CA VAL A 132 1.55 -3.90 -2.94
C VAL A 132 0.49 -4.98 -2.96
N PHE A 133 -0.76 -4.67 -3.34
CA PHE A 133 -1.82 -5.66 -3.43
C PHE A 133 -1.47 -6.81 -4.38
N ARG A 134 -0.98 -6.48 -5.58
CA ARG A 134 -0.50 -7.44 -6.58
C ARG A 134 0.59 -8.35 -6.03
N ASP A 135 1.61 -7.77 -5.40
CA ASP A 135 2.76 -8.49 -4.87
C ASP A 135 2.39 -9.38 -3.68
N VAL A 136 1.51 -8.89 -2.79
CA VAL A 136 0.96 -9.68 -1.69
C VAL A 136 0.30 -10.96 -2.23
N LYS A 137 -0.56 -10.82 -3.25
CA LYS A 137 -1.22 -11.98 -3.88
C LYS A 137 -0.23 -12.95 -4.51
N ALA A 138 0.81 -12.44 -5.17
CA ALA A 138 1.82 -13.28 -5.82
C ALA A 138 2.63 -14.11 -4.82
N LEU A 139 2.80 -13.61 -3.59
CA LEU A 139 3.59 -14.26 -2.55
C LEU A 139 2.82 -15.33 -1.75
N ILE A 140 1.47 -15.36 -1.82
CA ILE A 140 0.63 -16.31 -1.06
C ILE A 140 1.11 -17.75 -1.23
N GLY A 141 1.23 -18.23 -2.47
CA GLY A 141 1.63 -19.62 -2.75
C GLY A 141 3.09 -19.94 -2.43
N ILE A 142 3.93 -18.91 -2.25
CA ILE A 142 5.37 -19.06 -1.98
C ILE A 142 5.62 -19.18 -0.49
N LEU A 143 4.88 -18.39 0.30
CA LEU A 143 5.02 -18.29 1.75
C LEU A 143 4.09 -19.24 2.51
N GLN A 144 3.20 -19.95 1.81
CA GLN A 144 2.34 -20.98 2.40
C GLN A 144 3.17 -22.06 3.11
N GLY A 145 2.74 -22.45 4.31
CA GLY A 145 3.40 -23.44 5.17
C GLY A 145 4.52 -22.87 6.06
N ILE A 146 4.88 -21.59 5.92
CA ILE A 146 5.89 -20.95 6.76
C ILE A 146 5.19 -20.21 7.91
N GLN A 147 5.63 -20.46 9.15
CA GLN A 147 5.09 -19.80 10.34
C GLN A 147 5.75 -18.44 10.58
N ASP A 148 4.99 -17.50 11.14
CA ASP A 148 5.45 -16.17 11.56
C ASP A 148 6.09 -15.34 10.44
N VAL A 149 5.52 -15.38 9.23
CA VAL A 149 6.04 -14.61 8.09
C VAL A 149 5.37 -13.26 7.97
N HIS A 150 6.19 -12.22 7.92
CA HIS A 150 5.80 -10.85 7.68
C HIS A 150 6.50 -10.31 6.43
N VAL A 151 5.75 -9.68 5.53
CA VAL A 151 6.29 -8.98 4.38
C VAL A 151 5.97 -7.50 4.51
N VAL A 152 7.00 -6.69 4.70
CA VAL A 152 6.88 -5.25 4.90
C VAL A 152 7.24 -4.50 3.63
N PHE A 153 6.27 -3.72 3.14
CA PHE A 153 6.38 -2.90 1.93
C PHE A 153 6.65 -1.44 2.30
N ASP A 154 7.85 -0.97 2.00
CA ASP A 154 8.39 0.38 2.25
C ASP A 154 8.25 0.88 3.70
N GLY A 155 8.18 -0.07 4.65
CA GLY A 155 7.88 0.23 6.04
C GLY A 155 6.46 0.76 6.27
N LEU A 156 5.58 0.70 5.27
CA LEU A 156 4.21 1.25 5.32
C LEU A 156 3.14 0.19 5.53
N VAL A 157 3.26 -0.92 4.81
CA VAL A 157 2.27 -2.00 4.85
C VAL A 157 2.96 -3.26 5.33
N ASP A 158 2.43 -3.86 6.39
CA ASP A 158 2.83 -5.19 6.86
C ASP A 158 1.78 -6.20 6.42
N ALA A 159 2.23 -7.26 5.74
CA ALA A 159 1.42 -8.40 5.33
C ALA A 159 1.89 -9.65 6.09
N ALA A 160 1.08 -10.11 7.04
CA ALA A 160 1.29 -11.35 7.77
C ALA A 160 0.67 -12.52 7.00
N TYR A 161 1.45 -13.57 6.74
CA TYR A 161 1.01 -14.78 6.04
C TYR A 161 0.81 -15.91 7.05
N SER A 162 -0.27 -16.67 6.89
CA SER A 162 -0.56 -17.86 7.69
C SER A 162 -1.31 -18.91 6.88
N ASP A 163 -1.35 -20.13 7.41
CA ASP A 163 -2.15 -21.23 6.82
C ASP A 163 -3.64 -21.15 7.21
N GLU A 164 -4.02 -20.19 8.07
CA GLU A 164 -5.40 -19.97 8.49
C GLU A 164 -6.19 -19.16 7.45
N VAL A 165 -7.52 -19.08 7.60
CA VAL A 165 -8.36 -18.19 6.78
C VAL A 165 -8.70 -16.94 7.60
N PRO A 166 -8.40 -15.72 7.12
CA PRO A 166 -7.73 -15.40 5.85
C PRO A 166 -6.22 -15.68 5.90
N CYS A 167 -5.69 -16.22 4.79
CA CYS A 167 -4.27 -16.62 4.67
C CYS A 167 -3.28 -15.45 4.65
N VAL A 168 -3.81 -14.23 4.50
CA VAL A 168 -3.05 -13.00 4.60
C VAL A 168 -3.85 -12.00 5.42
N ARG A 169 -3.18 -11.34 6.35
CA ARG A 169 -3.68 -10.15 7.06
C ARG A 169 -2.74 -9.00 6.80
N THR A 170 -3.27 -7.90 6.29
CA THR A 170 -2.51 -6.67 6.05
C THR A 170 -2.85 -5.61 7.08
N LYS A 171 -1.89 -4.74 7.40
CA LYS A 171 -2.10 -3.56 8.25
C LYS A 171 -1.18 -2.42 7.83
N MET A 172 -1.62 -1.20 8.14
CA MET A 172 -0.76 -0.02 8.04
C MET A 172 0.16 0.08 9.27
N LEU A 173 1.42 0.42 9.02
CA LEU A 173 2.39 0.85 10.03
C LEU A 173 2.30 2.38 10.17
N TRP A 174 1.37 2.85 11.01
CA TRP A 174 0.97 4.27 11.12
C TRP A 174 2.08 5.20 11.62
N GLU A 175 3.03 4.67 12.39
CA GLU A 175 4.25 5.32 12.85
C GLU A 175 5.18 5.68 11.68
N HIS A 176 5.09 4.93 10.57
CA HIS A 176 5.89 5.12 9.37
C HIS A 176 5.11 5.77 8.23
N PHE A 177 3.92 6.32 8.48
CA PHE A 177 3.06 6.92 7.45
C PHE A 177 3.76 7.99 6.58
N HIS A 178 4.77 8.67 7.12
CA HIS A 178 5.57 9.65 6.37
C HIS A 178 6.33 9.04 5.17
N ASN A 179 6.62 7.73 5.18
CA ASN A 179 7.25 7.03 4.04
C ASN A 179 6.38 7.08 2.79
N LEU A 180 5.06 7.33 2.91
CA LEU A 180 4.17 7.48 1.77
C LEU A 180 4.61 8.60 0.83
N THR A 181 5.33 9.61 1.35
CA THR A 181 5.93 10.69 0.56
C THR A 181 7.04 10.21 -0.38
N HIS A 182 7.45 8.95 -0.33
CA HIS A 182 8.44 8.32 -1.20
C HIS A 182 7.83 7.42 -2.28
N ALA A 183 6.52 7.15 -2.22
CA ALA A 183 5.81 6.26 -3.14
C ALA A 183 5.93 6.66 -4.64
N TRP A 184 6.21 7.93 -4.93
CA TRP A 184 6.41 8.45 -6.29
C TRP A 184 7.74 8.05 -6.94
N ARG A 185 8.70 7.47 -6.20
CA ARG A 185 10.08 7.23 -6.69
C ARG A 185 10.22 6.14 -7.75
N GLY A 186 9.14 5.49 -8.17
CA GLY A 186 9.16 4.45 -9.20
C GLY A 186 9.61 3.07 -8.72
N TYR A 187 9.99 2.96 -7.45
CA TYR A 187 10.42 1.75 -6.76
C TYR A 187 10.02 1.81 -5.28
N TYR A 188 9.93 0.64 -4.64
CA TYR A 188 9.64 0.46 -3.22
C TYR A 188 10.44 -0.72 -2.68
N LYS A 189 10.73 -0.70 -1.38
CA LYS A 189 11.44 -1.79 -0.72
C LYS A 189 10.46 -2.84 -0.22
N VAL A 190 10.82 -4.11 -0.36
CA VAL A 190 10.10 -5.24 0.22
C VAL A 190 11.04 -5.99 1.15
N SER A 191 10.70 -6.09 2.42
CA SER A 191 11.46 -6.85 3.41
C SER A 191 10.63 -8.05 3.83
N VAL A 192 11.14 -9.26 3.59
CA VAL A 192 10.51 -10.50 4.07
C VAL A 192 11.20 -10.89 5.37
N MET A 193 10.39 -11.09 6.39
CA MET A 193 10.83 -11.42 7.75
C MET A 193 10.17 -12.71 8.18
N VAL A 194 10.92 -13.54 8.89
CA VAL A 194 10.40 -14.71 9.58
C VAL A 194 10.73 -14.52 11.05
N LYS A 195 9.69 -14.46 11.89
CA LYS A 195 9.80 -13.96 13.26
C LYS A 195 10.40 -12.56 13.26
N GLU A 196 11.52 -12.35 13.95
CA GLU A 196 12.23 -11.07 14.02
C GLU A 196 13.45 -10.99 13.08
N THR A 197 13.67 -12.01 12.23
CA THR A 197 14.85 -12.06 11.35
C THR A 197 14.48 -11.70 9.93
N ILE A 198 15.24 -10.76 9.34
CA ILE A 198 15.12 -10.41 7.93
C ILE A 198 15.69 -11.56 7.08
N LEU A 199 14.82 -12.16 6.27
CA LEU A 199 15.18 -13.22 5.33
C LEU A 199 15.76 -12.64 4.04
N VAL A 200 15.06 -11.65 3.47
CA VAL A 200 15.48 -11.00 2.22
C VAL A 200 14.94 -9.57 2.12
N VAL A 201 15.73 -8.69 1.49
CA VAL A 201 15.31 -7.35 1.10
C VAL A 201 15.40 -7.21 -0.41
N CYS A 202 14.32 -6.72 -1.01
CA CYS A 202 14.16 -6.56 -2.45
C CYS A 202 13.83 -5.10 -2.79
N ASP A 203 14.54 -4.52 -3.75
CA ASP A 203 14.09 -3.31 -4.42
C ASP A 203 13.16 -3.68 -5.59
N CYS A 204 11.87 -3.42 -5.42
CA CYS A 204 10.84 -3.67 -6.42
C CYS A 204 10.58 -2.39 -7.23
N SER A 205 10.35 -2.52 -8.54
CA SER A 205 10.05 -1.39 -9.42
C SER A 205 8.67 -1.56 -10.04
N TYR A 206 7.97 -0.45 -10.28
CA TYR A 206 6.68 -0.46 -10.97
C TYR A 206 6.76 -0.90 -12.44
N LYS A 207 7.96 -0.98 -13.00
CA LYS A 207 8.18 -1.50 -14.37
C LYS A 207 8.30 -3.03 -14.41
N ASN A 208 8.53 -3.67 -13.26
CA ASN A 208 8.79 -5.09 -13.19
C ASN A 208 7.52 -5.88 -12.86
N GLY A 209 7.43 -7.09 -13.40
CA GLY A 209 6.50 -8.11 -12.93
C GLY A 209 6.87 -8.62 -11.53
N THR A 210 6.02 -9.48 -10.99
CA THR A 210 6.24 -10.10 -9.68
C THR A 210 7.32 -11.18 -9.69
N ASP A 211 7.70 -11.69 -10.87
CA ASP A 211 8.62 -12.83 -11.03
C ASP A 211 9.92 -12.66 -10.25
N LYS A 212 10.58 -11.51 -10.38
CA LYS A 212 11.86 -11.23 -9.69
C LYS A 212 11.71 -11.21 -8.16
N LEU A 213 10.59 -10.71 -7.64
CA LEU A 213 10.31 -10.74 -6.20
C LEU A 213 10.08 -12.19 -5.77
N CYS A 214 9.21 -12.90 -6.48
CA CYS A 214 8.88 -14.28 -6.23
C CYS A 214 10.10 -15.22 -6.26
N GLU A 215 10.97 -15.08 -7.25
CA GLU A 215 12.21 -15.85 -7.38
C GLU A 215 13.14 -15.62 -6.19
N LYS A 216 13.40 -14.35 -5.83
CA LYS A 216 14.24 -14.02 -4.67
C LYS A 216 13.69 -14.57 -3.35
N VAL A 217 12.38 -14.52 -3.16
CA VAL A 217 11.75 -15.05 -1.95
C VAL A 217 11.80 -16.57 -1.92
N LYS A 218 11.60 -17.25 -3.07
CA LYS A 218 11.78 -18.70 -3.19
C LYS A 218 13.21 -19.13 -2.89
N GLU A 219 14.20 -18.47 -3.50
CA GLU A 219 15.62 -18.78 -3.25
C GLU A 219 15.98 -18.59 -1.77
N ALA A 220 15.51 -17.50 -1.15
CA ALA A 220 15.76 -17.26 0.26
C ALA A 220 15.07 -18.30 1.15
N ARG A 221 13.85 -18.71 0.82
CA ARG A 221 13.17 -19.81 1.52
C ARG A 221 14.00 -21.10 1.45
N ASP A 222 14.42 -21.51 0.25
CA ASP A 222 15.17 -22.74 0.03
C ASP A 222 16.53 -22.73 0.74
N ASN A 223 17.24 -21.60 0.69
CA ASN A 223 18.55 -21.44 1.32
C ASN A 223 18.51 -21.52 2.86
N PHE A 224 17.39 -21.16 3.47
CA PHE A 224 17.20 -21.19 4.92
C PHE A 224 16.45 -22.44 5.41
N GLY A 225 16.07 -23.35 4.50
CA GLY A 225 15.40 -24.61 4.84
C GLY A 225 14.00 -24.42 5.41
N LEU A 226 13.26 -23.43 4.91
CA LEU A 226 11.92 -23.04 5.36
C LEU A 226 10.78 -23.67 4.54
#